data_AF-D5AVE5-F1
#
_entry.id   AF-D5AVE5-F1
#
_cell.length_a   1.000
_cell.length_b   1.000
_cell.length_c   1.000
_cell.angle_alpha   90.00
_cell.angle_beta   90.00
_cell.angle_gamma   90.00
#
_symmetry.space_group_name_H-M   'P 1'
#
loop_
_entity.id
_entity.type
_entity.pdbx_description
1 polymer ?
#
loop_
_entity_poly.entity_id
_entity_poly.type
_entity_poly.pdbx_seq_one_letter_code
_entity_poly.pdbx_strand_id
1 'polypeptide(L)'
;MEDLVRRPDPGVWAGKRVLLTGHTGFKGAWAARMLTLLGAEVTGLALDPAPGPSAFAALAVGQCWPNWSRAAFPFTRPPVPPAPRNPA
;
A
#
# COMPACT_ATOMS: atom_id res chain seq x y z
N MET A 1 -11.58 -11.22 -25.60
CA MET A 1 -12.26 -10.81 -24.34
C MET A 1 -11.22 -10.23 -23.37
N GLU A 2 -10.28 -9.42 -23.88
CA GLU A 2 -9.07 -9.00 -23.15
C GLU A 2 -8.98 -7.46 -23.06
N ASP A 3 -9.74 -6.74 -23.89
CA ASP A 3 -9.70 -5.28 -24.03
C ASP A 3 -10.45 -4.48 -22.95
N LEU A 4 -11.06 -5.14 -21.95
CA LEU A 4 -11.84 -4.45 -20.91
C LEU A 4 -11.07 -4.21 -19.61
N VAL A 5 -9.84 -4.72 -19.48
CA VAL A 5 -9.05 -4.55 -18.25
C VAL A 5 -8.33 -3.20 -18.26
N ARG A 6 -9.01 -2.15 -17.80
CA ARG A 6 -8.37 -0.87 -17.52
C ARG A 6 -7.42 -0.99 -16.33
N ARG A 7 -6.14 -0.72 -16.57
CA ARG A 7 -5.16 -0.56 -15.48
C ARG A 7 -5.44 0.74 -14.72
N PRO A 8 -5.26 0.77 -13.39
CA PRO A 8 -5.31 2.02 -12.63
C PRO A 8 -4.26 3.00 -13.15
N ASP A 9 -4.64 4.25 -13.37
CA ASP A 9 -3.73 5.31 -13.82
C ASP A 9 -2.92 5.86 -12.64
N PRO A 10 -1.58 5.73 -12.63
CA PRO A 10 -0.74 6.32 -11.59
C PRO A 10 -0.93 7.84 -11.46
N GLY A 11 -1.23 8.55 -12.55
CA GLY A 11 -1.44 10.00 -12.54
C GLY A 11 -2.62 10.45 -11.68
N VAL A 12 -3.62 9.58 -11.50
CA VAL A 12 -4.78 9.84 -10.63
C VAL A 12 -4.42 9.69 -9.16
N TRP A 13 -3.55 8.73 -8.83
CA TRP A 13 -3.28 8.29 -7.45
C TRP A 13 -2.00 8.86 -6.85
N ALA A 14 -1.00 9.20 -7.67
CA ALA A 14 0.27 9.74 -7.21
C ALA A 14 0.07 10.99 -6.34
N GLY A 15 0.64 10.97 -5.13
CA GLY A 15 0.53 12.06 -4.15
C GLY A 15 -0.86 12.26 -3.53
N LYS A 16 -1.84 11.39 -3.84
CA LYS A 16 -3.15 11.43 -3.16
C LYS A 16 -3.03 10.83 -1.76
N ARG A 17 -3.61 11.51 -0.78
CA ARG A 17 -3.79 10.99 0.57
C ARG A 17 -5.03 10.10 0.61
N VAL A 18 -4.85 8.82 0.93
CA VAL A 18 -5.92 7.82 0.93
C VAL A 18 -6.02 7.17 2.29
N LEU A 19 -7.17 7.28 2.95
CA LEU A 19 -7.49 6.49 4.14
C LEU A 19 -8.08 5.14 3.69
N LEU A 20 -7.41 4.04 4.03
CA LEU A 20 -7.84 2.69 3.70
C LEU A 20 -8.22 1.91 4.97
N THR A 21 -9.53 1.64 5.11
CA THR A 21 -10.05 0.81 6.19
C THR A 21 -9.93 -0.68 5.87
N GLY A 22 -9.58 -1.50 6.85
CA GLY A 22 -9.43 -2.95 6.67
C GLY A 22 -8.15 -3.37 5.94
N HIS A 23 -7.11 -2.54 5.98
CA HIS A 23 -5.84 -2.75 5.27
C HIS A 23 -5.06 -4.02 5.68
N THR A 24 -5.36 -4.61 6.85
CA THR A 24 -4.75 -5.86 7.35
C THR A 24 -5.42 -7.13 6.81
N GLY A 25 -6.60 -7.01 6.20
CA GLY A 25 -7.30 -8.15 5.57
C GLY A 25 -6.72 -8.52 4.20
N PHE A 26 -7.23 -9.61 3.59
CA PHE A 26 -6.74 -10.09 2.29
C PHE A 26 -6.83 -9.03 1.19
N LYS A 27 -8.05 -8.51 0.93
CA LYS A 27 -8.28 -7.49 -0.10
C LYS A 27 -7.63 -6.16 0.26
N GLY A 28 -7.68 -5.80 1.54
CA GLY A 28 -7.10 -4.56 2.04
C GLY A 28 -5.58 -4.52 1.83
N ALA A 29 -4.89 -5.63 2.08
CA ALA A 29 -3.45 -5.72 1.86
C ALA A 29 -3.07 -5.55 0.38
N TRP A 30 -3.85 -6.16 -0.53
CA TRP A 30 -3.68 -5.97 -1.97
C TRP A 30 -3.95 -4.53 -2.42
N ALA A 31 -5.05 -3.93 -1.93
CA ALA A 31 -5.39 -2.55 -2.23
C ALA A 31 -4.32 -1.58 -1.72
N ALA A 32 -3.85 -1.78 -0.48
CA ALA A 32 -2.76 -1.01 0.11
C ALA A 32 -1.50 -1.09 -0.75
N ARG A 33 -1.07 -2.32 -1.12
CA ARG A 33 0.11 -2.54 -1.96
C ARG A 33 -0.03 -1.86 -3.32
N MET A 34 -1.18 -2.02 -3.97
CA MET A 34 -1.45 -1.41 -5.28
C MET A 34 -1.40 0.12 -5.21
N LEU A 35 -2.10 0.73 -4.25
CA LEU A 35 -2.12 2.19 -4.07
C LEU A 35 -0.73 2.75 -3.79
N THR A 36 0.06 2.08 -2.95
CA THR A 36 1.46 2.46 -2.70
C THR A 36 2.30 2.39 -3.97
N LEU A 37 2.14 1.34 -4.80
CA LEU A 37 2.85 1.22 -6.09
C LEU A 37 2.43 2.28 -7.10
N LEU A 38 1.19 2.76 -7.02
CA LEU A 38 0.68 3.88 -7.82
C LEU A 38 1.14 5.25 -7.28
N GLY A 39 1.88 5.29 -6.18
CA GLY A 39 2.43 6.51 -5.59
C GLY A 39 1.46 7.26 -4.66
N ALA A 40 0.37 6.63 -4.23
CA ALA A 40 -0.55 7.21 -3.24
C ALA A 40 0.06 7.16 -1.83
N GLU A 41 -0.32 8.13 -1.02
CA GLU A 41 0.00 8.21 0.41
C GLU A 41 -1.11 7.52 1.21
N VAL A 42 -0.95 6.23 1.46
CA VAL A 42 -1.97 5.39 2.10
C VAL A 42 -1.83 5.40 3.62
N THR A 43 -2.89 5.80 4.32
CA THR A 43 -3.04 5.64 5.77
C THR A 43 -3.96 4.45 6.05
N GLY A 44 -3.49 3.44 6.79
CA GLY A 44 -4.26 2.25 7.11
C GLY A 44 -5.01 2.37 8.44
N LEU A 45 -6.27 1.92 8.48
CA LEU A 45 -7.04 1.76 9.72
C LEU A 45 -7.69 0.37 9.74
N ALA A 46 -7.30 -0.52 10.65
CA ALA A 46 -7.88 -1.85 10.75
C ALA A 46 -7.61 -2.47 12.14
N LEU A 47 -8.28 -3.59 12.41
CA LEU A 47 -7.88 -4.50 13.47
C LEU A 47 -6.55 -5.18 13.12
N ASP A 48 -5.94 -5.84 14.10
CA ASP A 48 -4.75 -6.64 13.88
C ASP A 48 -4.96 -7.70 12.78
N PRO A 49 -3.91 -8.03 12.00
CA PRO A 49 -4.00 -9.07 10.99
C PRO A 49 -4.35 -10.42 11.63
N ALA A 50 -5.08 -11.26 10.89
CA ALA A 50 -5.45 -12.59 11.34
C ALA A 50 -4.18 -13.42 11.69
N PRO A 51 -4.22 -14.25 12.74
CA PRO A 51 -3.10 -15.11 13.10
C PRO A 51 -2.69 -16.06 11.97
N GLY A 52 -1.39 -16.32 11.85
CA GLY A 52 -0.84 -17.21 10.82
C GLY A 52 -0.51 -16.51 9.50
N PRO A 53 -0.38 -17.26 8.39
CA PRO A 53 -0.06 -16.70 7.08
C PRO A 53 -1.14 -15.69 6.64
N SER A 54 -0.72 -14.47 6.33
CA SER A 54 -1.62 -13.40 5.88
C SER A 54 -1.05 -12.65 4.69
N ALA A 55 -1.93 -12.14 3.83
CA ALA A 55 -1.52 -11.27 2.72
C ALA A 55 -0.85 -9.98 3.21
N PHE A 56 -1.25 -9.49 4.39
CA PHE A 56 -0.62 -8.34 5.02
C PHE A 56 0.89 -8.55 5.26
N ALA A 57 1.26 -9.71 5.82
CA ALA A 57 2.65 -10.09 6.02
C ALA A 57 3.36 -10.39 4.69
N ALA A 58 2.73 -11.17 3.80
CA ALA A 58 3.32 -11.59 2.53
C ALA A 58 3.61 -10.42 1.56
N LEU A 59 2.76 -9.39 1.58
CA LEU A 59 2.92 -8.19 0.76
C LEU A 59 3.74 -7.09 1.46
N ALA A 60 4.28 -7.38 2.64
CA ALA A 60 5.07 -6.46 3.47
C ALA A 60 4.36 -5.12 3.71
N VAL A 61 3.04 -5.12 3.89
CA VAL A 61 2.22 -3.90 4.00
C VAL A 61 2.62 -3.08 5.23
N GLY A 62 2.89 -3.73 6.36
CA GLY A 62 3.40 -3.08 7.57
C GLY A 62 4.83 -2.52 7.45
N GLN A 63 5.59 -2.93 6.42
CA GLN A 63 6.94 -2.43 6.15
C GLN A 63 6.97 -1.36 5.05
N CYS A 64 5.85 -1.16 4.34
CA CYS A 64 5.73 -0.12 3.32
C CYS A 64 5.88 1.29 3.90
N TRP A 65 6.01 1.43 5.22
CA TRP A 65 6.26 2.69 5.88
C TRP A 65 7.19 2.55 7.10
N PRO A 66 8.35 3.23 7.14
CA PRO A 66 9.35 3.04 8.20
C PRO A 66 9.02 3.71 9.55
N ASN A 67 7.89 4.39 9.72
CA ASN A 67 7.61 5.18 10.95
C ASN A 67 6.25 4.89 11.63
N TRP A 68 5.64 3.72 11.40
CA TRP A 68 4.37 3.35 12.05
C TRP A 68 4.47 3.12 13.58
N SER A 69 5.67 3.18 14.16
CA SER A 69 5.89 2.92 15.58
C SER A 69 5.60 4.16 16.44
N ARG A 70 4.41 4.18 17.05
CA ARG A 70 4.02 4.92 18.26
C ARG A 70 4.20 6.44 18.20
N ALA A 71 3.07 7.14 18.08
CA ALA A 71 2.91 8.54 18.49
C ALA A 71 3.76 9.58 17.73
N ALA A 72 3.46 9.79 16.45
CA ALA A 72 3.37 11.12 15.87
C ALA A 72 2.89 10.99 14.42
N PHE A 73 1.80 11.68 14.09
CA PHE A 73 1.58 12.13 12.73
C PHE A 73 2.55 13.29 12.46
N PRO A 74 3.58 13.11 11.62
CA PRO A 74 3.92 14.19 10.73
C PRO A 74 3.66 13.70 9.31
N PHE A 75 2.92 14.51 8.56
CA PHE A 75 2.58 14.34 7.15
C PHE A 75 3.82 14.42 6.24
N THR A 76 4.93 13.79 6.60
CA THR A 76 6.17 13.82 5.82
C THR A 76 6.38 12.51 5.09
N ARG A 77 6.54 12.67 3.77
CA ARG A 77 6.69 11.63 2.76
C ARG A 77 7.94 10.77 3.04
N PRO A 78 7.85 9.44 3.19
CA PRO A 78 9.01 8.58 3.09
C PRO A 78 9.52 8.58 1.64
N PRO A 79 10.81 8.35 1.40
CA PRO A 79 11.35 8.23 0.05
C PRO A 79 10.67 7.03 -0.65
N VAL A 80 10.13 7.27 -1.85
CA VAL A 80 9.61 6.20 -2.71
C VAL A 80 10.76 5.25 -3.01
N PRO A 81 10.66 3.94 -2.70
CA PRO A 81 11.69 2.99 -3.06
C PRO A 81 11.84 2.94 -4.59
N PRO A 82 13.07 2.83 -5.13
CA PRO A 82 13.26 2.75 -6.57
C PRO A 82 12.49 1.54 -7.12
N ALA A 83 11.86 1.73 -8.29
CA ALA A 83 11.13 0.66 -8.97
C ALA A 83 12.02 -0.59 -9.10
N PRO A 84 11.46 -1.81 -8.97
CA PRO A 84 12.24 -3.03 -9.18
C PRO A 84 12.82 -2.99 -10.59
N ARG A 85 14.16 -3.01 -10.69
CA ARG A 85 14.84 -3.19 -11.97
C ARG A 85 14.45 -4.57 -12.50
N ASN A 86 13.80 -4.61 -13.65
CA ASN A 86 13.59 -5.86 -14.37
C ASN A 86 14.96 -6.45 -14.71
N PRO A 87 15.28 -7.70 -14.34
CA PRO A 87 16.45 -8.37 -14.91
C PRO A 87 16.24 -8.48 -16.43
N ALA A 88 17.30 -8.14 -17.18
CA ALA A 88 17.36 -8.25 -18.63
C ALA A 88 17.20 -9.70 -19.10
#